data_AF-A0A743Z932-F1
#
_entry.id   AF-A0A743Z932-F1
#
_cell.length_a   1.000
_cell.length_b   1.000
_cell.length_c   1.000
_cell.angle_alpha   90.00
_cell.angle_beta   90.00
_cell.angle_gamma   90.00
#
_symmetry.space_group_name_H-M   'P 1'
#
loop_
_entity.id
_entity.type
_entity.pdbx_description
1 polymer ?
#
loop_
_entity_poly.entity_id
_entity_poly.type
_entity_poly.pdbx_seq_one_letter_code
_entity_poly.pdbx_strand_id
1 'polypeptide(L)'
;MTENQHVRCTPEEFRTSVIRALTDIPPQTDADRCIREFISHWPAFNGGWLLFFAAHIQAAINNTNSNNILLLISTDKNQSWMQTEISGSPVPVLPVPDFCDFFIRRQQFIAVDFRPTPPE
;
A
#
# COMPACT_ATOMS: atom_id res chain seq x y z
N MET A 1 -0.98 -18.74 15.54
CA MET A 1 -1.60 -18.13 14.34
C MET A 1 -1.57 -16.64 14.56
N THR A 2 -0.77 -15.92 13.77
CA THR A 2 -0.74 -14.46 13.80
C THR A 2 -2.02 -13.96 13.14
N GLU A 3 -2.87 -13.28 13.89
CA GLU A 3 -4.09 -12.68 13.36
C GLU A 3 -3.65 -11.47 12.53
N ASN A 4 -3.88 -11.55 11.22
CA ASN A 4 -3.54 -10.48 10.29
C ASN A 4 -4.77 -9.60 10.09
N GLN A 5 -4.58 -8.28 10.16
CA GLN A 5 -5.58 -7.31 9.77
C GLN A 5 -5.52 -7.13 8.25
N HIS A 6 -6.68 -7.22 7.61
CA HIS A 6 -6.82 -7.06 6.16
C HIS A 6 -7.75 -5.89 5.86
N VAL A 7 -7.27 -4.92 5.08
CA VAL A 7 -8.06 -3.76 4.66
C VAL A 7 -8.01 -3.64 3.15
N ARG A 8 -9.19 -3.51 2.53
CA ARG A 8 -9.32 -3.22 1.10
C ARG A 8 -9.55 -1.74 0.89
N CYS A 9 -8.87 -1.16 -0.09
CA CYS A 9 -9.07 0.22 -0.49
C CYS A 9 -8.74 0.41 -1.97
N THR A 10 -9.22 1.50 -2.54
CA THR A 10 -8.79 1.97 -3.84
C THR A 10 -7.41 2.63 -3.74
N PRO A 11 -6.69 2.77 -4.86
CA PRO A 11 -5.43 3.51 -4.94
C PRO A 11 -5.51 4.97 -4.47
N GLU A 12 -6.62 5.64 -4.76
CA GLU A 12 -6.87 7.01 -4.31
C GLU A 12 -7.10 7.06 -2.80
N GLU A 13 -7.87 6.13 -2.25
CA GLU A 13 -8.07 5.99 -0.80
C GLU A 13 -6.74 5.71 -0.11
N PHE A 14 -5.94 4.76 -0.61
CA PHE A 14 -4.61 4.46 -0.09
C PHE A 14 -3.73 5.70 -0.02
N ARG A 15 -3.63 6.45 -1.14
CA ARG A 15 -2.87 7.71 -1.19
C ARG A 15 -3.37 8.72 -0.15
N THR A 16 -4.69 8.86 -0.06
CA THR A 16 -5.33 9.79 0.87
C THR A 16 -5.06 9.41 2.32
N SER A 17 -5.16 8.13 2.67
CA SER A 17 -4.85 7.60 3.99
C SER A 17 -3.40 7.86 4.40
N VAL A 18 -2.44 7.65 3.48
CA VAL A 18 -1.03 7.94 3.73
C VAL A 18 -0.82 9.44 3.98
N ILE A 19 -1.41 10.31 3.16
CA ILE A 19 -1.31 11.77 3.36
C ILE A 19 -1.90 12.16 4.72
N ARG A 20 -3.10 11.68 5.06
CA ARG A 20 -3.75 11.98 6.34
C ARG A 20 -2.91 11.55 7.53
N ALA A 21 -2.34 10.35 7.47
CA ALA A 21 -1.45 9.85 8.51
C ALA A 21 -0.20 10.73 8.67
N LEU A 22 0.37 11.22 7.57
CA LEU A 22 1.56 12.08 7.58
C LEU A 22 1.29 13.53 8.00
N THR A 23 0.06 14.01 7.80
CA THR A 23 -0.36 15.35 8.19
C THR A 23 -1.16 15.35 9.50
N ASP A 24 -1.11 14.25 10.26
CA ASP A 24 -1.81 14.05 11.54
C ASP A 24 -3.34 14.24 11.52
N ILE A 25 -3.97 14.19 10.35
CA ILE A 25 -5.42 14.28 10.21
C ILE A 25 -6.08 13.02 10.82
N PRO A 26 -7.14 13.14 11.63
CA PRO A 26 -7.82 11.99 12.23
C PRO A 26 -8.27 10.94 11.18
N PRO A 27 -8.14 9.64 11.49
CA PRO A 27 -8.57 8.59 10.57
C PRO A 27 -10.08 8.60 10.39
N GLN A 28 -10.54 8.47 9.15
CA GLN A 28 -11.97 8.43 8.78
C GLN A 28 -12.41 7.06 8.26
N THR A 29 -11.46 6.23 7.83
CA THR A 29 -11.69 4.89 7.28
C THR A 29 -10.85 3.85 8.03
N ASP A 30 -11.15 2.56 7.85
CA ASP A 30 -10.31 1.50 8.41
C ASP A 30 -8.92 1.46 7.73
N ALA A 31 -8.81 1.91 6.47
CA ALA A 31 -7.53 2.08 5.78
C ALA A 31 -6.71 3.19 6.43
N ASP A 32 -7.33 4.33 6.77
CA ASP A 32 -6.67 5.42 7.49
C ASP A 32 -6.13 4.92 8.84
N ARG A 33 -6.92 4.12 9.57
CA ARG A 33 -6.50 3.58 10.87
C ARG A 33 -5.32 2.63 10.73
N CYS A 34 -5.43 1.64 9.84
CA CYS A 34 -4.40 0.63 9.60
C CYS A 34 -3.08 1.29 9.16
N ILE A 35 -3.14 2.21 8.19
CA ILE A 35 -1.94 2.91 7.69
C ILE A 35 -1.36 3.81 8.78
N ARG A 36 -2.18 4.57 9.51
CA ARG A 36 -1.68 5.44 10.59
C ARG A 36 -0.98 4.65 11.68
N GLU A 37 -1.56 3.54 12.11
CA GLU A 37 -0.96 2.64 13.11
C GLU A 37 0.37 2.07 12.60
N PHE A 38 0.44 1.62 11.35
CA PHE A 38 1.68 1.12 10.79
C PHE A 38 2.78 2.19 10.73
N ILE A 39 2.46 3.41 10.29
CA ILE A 39 3.42 4.53 10.22
C ILE A 39 3.92 4.91 11.62
N SER A 40 3.04 4.92 12.62
CA SER A 40 3.42 5.30 13.99
C SER A 40 4.37 4.30 14.67
N HIS A 41 4.31 3.02 14.29
CA HIS A 41 5.23 1.99 14.77
C HIS A 41 6.60 2.06 14.09
N TRP A 42 6.67 2.59 12.86
CA TRP A 42 7.90 2.73 12.07
C TRP A 42 8.13 4.17 11.59
N PRO A 43 8.26 5.15 12.51
CA PRO A 43 8.32 6.57 12.16
C PRO A 43 9.58 6.93 11.38
N ALA A 44 10.68 6.18 11.57
CA ALA A 44 11.93 6.37 10.82
C ALA A 44 11.83 5.92 9.35
N PHE A 45 10.77 5.19 8.97
CA PHE A 45 10.73 4.48 7.69
C PHE A 45 9.59 4.91 6.77
N ASN A 46 8.36 5.18 7.21
CA ASN A 46 7.22 4.91 6.30
C ASN A 46 6.18 6.01 6.10
N GLY A 47 6.59 7.24 5.80
CA GLY A 47 5.69 8.23 5.18
C GLY A 47 5.95 8.43 3.69
N GLY A 48 7.16 8.93 3.42
CA GLY A 48 7.60 9.24 2.07
C GLY A 48 7.62 8.02 1.16
N TRP A 49 7.97 6.83 1.66
CA TRP A 49 7.95 5.61 0.85
C TRP A 49 6.52 5.21 0.45
N LEU A 50 5.58 5.18 1.40
CA LEU A 50 4.18 4.86 1.10
C LEU A 50 3.58 5.90 0.14
N LEU A 51 3.96 7.17 0.28
CA LEU A 51 3.52 8.23 -0.61
C LEU A 51 4.11 8.08 -2.03
N PHE A 52 5.39 7.73 -2.13
CA PHE A 52 6.05 7.42 -3.40
C PHE A 52 5.42 6.20 -4.08
N PHE A 53 5.14 5.14 -3.32
CA PHE A 53 4.46 3.94 -3.79
C PHE A 53 3.05 4.25 -4.29
N ALA A 54 2.28 5.03 -3.54
CA ALA A 54 0.96 5.50 -3.95
C ALA A 54 1.00 6.30 -5.27
N ALA A 55 2.00 7.16 -5.45
CA ALA A 55 2.18 7.91 -6.70
C ALA A 55 2.47 6.98 -7.89
N HIS A 56 3.26 5.93 -7.70
CA HIS A 56 3.57 4.94 -8.75
C HIS A 56 2.35 4.14 -9.16
N ILE A 57 1.55 3.70 -8.17
CA ILE A 57 0.29 3.01 -8.42
C ILE A 57 -0.65 3.92 -9.23
N GLN A 58 -0.81 5.18 -8.82
CA GLN A 58 -1.64 6.15 -9.52
C GLN A 58 -1.19 6.38 -10.96
N ALA A 59 0.12 6.53 -11.18
CA ALA A 59 0.68 6.70 -12.52
C ALA A 59 0.38 5.49 -13.43
N ALA A 60 0.48 4.28 -12.89
CA ALA A 60 0.21 3.07 -13.65
C ALA A 60 -1.28 2.91 -13.99
N ILE A 61 -2.18 3.22 -13.05
CA ILE A 61 -3.63 3.24 -13.30
C ILE A 61 -3.99 4.20 -14.42
N ASN A 62 -3.45 5.42 -14.37
CA ASN A 62 -3.70 6.45 -15.38
C ASN A 62 -3.24 5.98 -16.76
N ASN A 63 -2.16 5.19 -16.84
CA ASN A 63 -1.65 4.65 -18.09
C ASN A 63 -2.48 3.46 -18.61
N THR A 64 -3.17 2.71 -17.74
CA THR A 64 -3.93 1.52 -18.12
C THR A 64 -5.44 1.74 -18.24
N ASN A 65 -5.96 2.94 -17.98
CA ASN A 65 -7.41 3.25 -17.93
C ASN A 65 -8.22 2.23 -17.10
N SER A 66 -7.61 1.66 -16.07
CA SER A 66 -8.18 0.57 -15.28
C SER A 66 -8.92 1.12 -14.07
N ASN A 67 -10.25 1.16 -14.12
CA ASN A 67 -11.07 1.65 -13.00
C ASN A 67 -11.29 0.62 -11.89
N ASN A 68 -10.90 -0.65 -12.09
CA ASN A 68 -11.18 -1.75 -11.18
C ASN A 68 -9.95 -2.22 -10.39
N ILE A 69 -8.99 -1.32 -10.13
CA ILE A 69 -7.80 -1.65 -9.35
C ILE A 69 -8.11 -1.54 -7.85
N LEU A 70 -7.84 -2.61 -7.12
CA LEU A 70 -8.03 -2.71 -5.67
C LEU A 70 -6.70 -3.06 -5.00
N LEU A 71 -6.46 -2.41 -3.86
CA LEU A 71 -5.37 -2.72 -2.96
C LEU A 71 -5.90 -3.50 -1.76
N LEU A 72 -5.23 -4.59 -1.44
CA LEU A 72 -5.38 -5.30 -0.19
C LEU A 72 -4.14 -5.05 0.67
N ILE A 73 -4.33 -4.37 1.79
CA ILE A 73 -3.31 -4.12 2.80
C ILE A 73 -3.45 -5.19 3.87
N SER A 74 -2.37 -5.90 4.13
CA SER A 74 -2.31 -6.90 5.20
C SER A 74 -1.23 -6.51 6.19
N THR A 75 -1.55 -6.44 7.47
CA THR A 75 -0.57 -6.22 8.54
C THR A 75 -0.78 -7.26 9.63
N ASP A 76 0.24 -7.61 10.41
CA ASP A 76 0.01 -8.41 11.61
C ASP A 76 -0.46 -7.55 12.78
N LYS A 77 -0.98 -8.20 13.83
CA LYS A 77 -1.42 -7.54 15.07
C LYS A 77 -0.39 -6.59 15.73
N ASN A 78 0.91 -6.78 15.45
CA ASN A 78 1.97 -5.95 16.02
C ASN A 78 2.41 -4.83 15.07
N GLN A 79 1.76 -4.70 13.91
CA GLN A 79 2.14 -3.79 12.83
C GLN A 79 3.62 -3.93 12.45
N SER A 80 4.18 -5.13 12.62
CA SER A 80 5.58 -5.44 12.40
C SER A 80 5.91 -5.61 10.91
N TRP A 81 4.89 -5.81 10.06
CA TRP A 81 5.04 -5.79 8.61
C TRP A 81 3.75 -5.34 7.93
N MET A 82 3.87 -4.93 6.67
CA MET A 82 2.78 -4.61 5.77
C MET A 82 2.97 -5.33 4.43
N GLN A 83 1.93 -5.98 3.91
CA GLN A 83 1.88 -6.46 2.54
C GLN A 83 0.81 -5.67 1.78
N THR A 84 1.17 -5.15 0.62
CA THR A 84 0.23 -4.56 -0.32
C THR A 84 0.08 -5.47 -1.52
N GLU A 85 -1.11 -6.02 -1.70
CA GLU A 85 -1.48 -6.81 -2.87
C GLU A 85 -2.32 -5.93 -3.80
N ILE A 86 -1.89 -5.81 -5.07
CA ILE A 86 -2.59 -5.03 -6.09
C ILE A 86 -3.29 -6.01 -7.02
N SER A 87 -4.61 -5.84 -7.14
CA SER A 87 -5.47 -6.64 -8.01
C SER A 87 -6.21 -5.74 -8.99
N GLY A 88 -6.35 -6.16 -10.25
CA GLY A 88 -7.02 -5.38 -11.29
C GLY A 88 -6.79 -5.95 -12.70
N SER A 89 -7.59 -5.49 -13.66
CA SER A 89 -7.46 -5.87 -15.08
C SER A 89 -7.53 -4.64 -16.00
N PRO A 90 -6.53 -4.43 -16.88
CA PRO A 90 -5.22 -5.10 -16.87
C PRO A 90 -4.43 -4.85 -15.58
N VAL A 91 -3.58 -5.80 -15.19
CA VAL A 91 -2.66 -5.62 -14.04
C VAL A 91 -1.69 -4.48 -14.39
N PRO A 92 -1.63 -3.39 -13.61
CA PRO A 92 -0.70 -2.31 -13.87
C PRO A 92 0.74 -2.83 -13.75
N VAL A 93 1.53 -2.70 -14.81
CA VAL A 93 2.98 -2.93 -14.76
C VAL A 93 3.58 -1.72 -14.06
N LEU A 94 3.82 -1.83 -12.75
CA LEU A 94 4.62 -0.82 -12.05
C LEU A 94 6.07 -0.92 -12.55
N PRO A 95 6.77 0.20 -12.76
CA PRO A 95 8.20 0.13 -13.05
C PRO A 95 8.86 -0.65 -11.92
N VAL A 96 9.61 -1.71 -12.26
CA VAL A 96 10.42 -2.45 -11.30
C VAL A 96 11.37 -1.43 -10.70
N PRO A 97 11.23 -1.04 -9.42
CA PRO A 97 11.99 0.09 -8.96
C PRO A 97 13.33 -0.47 -8.52
N ASP A 98 14.36 -0.28 -9.35
CA ASP A 98 15.75 -0.50 -8.97
C ASP A 98 16.11 0.24 -7.66
N PHE A 99 15.37 1.32 -7.37
CA PHE A 99 15.42 2.06 -6.10
C PHE A 99 14.67 1.37 -4.94
N CYS A 100 13.55 0.69 -5.19
CA CYS A 100 12.79 -0.03 -4.17
C CYS A 100 13.51 -1.30 -3.73
N ASP A 101 14.29 -1.93 -4.60
CA ASP A 101 15.07 -3.11 -4.25
C ASP A 101 16.14 -2.77 -3.18
N PHE A 102 16.73 -1.58 -3.23
CA PHE A 102 17.71 -1.11 -2.25
C PHE A 102 17.08 -0.85 -0.86
N PHE A 103 15.87 -0.29 -0.80
CA PHE A 103 15.16 -0.01 0.46
C PHE A 103 14.46 -1.26 1.03
N ILE A 104 13.77 -2.04 0.19
CA ILE A 104 13.04 -3.26 0.58
C ILE A 104 14.01 -4.36 1.05
N ARG A 105 15.15 -4.58 0.36
CA ARG A 105 16.12 -5.63 0.78
C ARG A 105 16.81 -5.35 2.11
N ARG A 106 16.82 -4.10 2.59
CA ARG A 106 17.41 -3.72 3.88
C ARG A 106 16.38 -3.53 5.00
N GLN A 107 15.09 -3.49 4.68
CA GLN A 107 14.00 -3.26 5.63
C GLN A 107 12.88 -4.26 5.37
N GLN A 108 12.87 -5.36 6.12
CA GLN A 108 11.96 -6.50 5.98
C GLN A 108 10.50 -6.20 6.39
N PHE A 109 10.09 -4.93 6.39
CA PHE A 109 8.81 -4.49 6.97
C PHE A 109 7.70 -4.30 5.93
N ILE A 110 8.02 -4.24 4.62
CA ILE A 110 7.00 -4.08 3.57
C ILE A 110 7.23 -5.06 2.42
N ALA A 111 6.19 -5.81 2.06
CA ALA A 111 6.13 -6.68 0.88
C ALA A 111 5.09 -6.16 -0.12
N VAL A 112 5.36 -6.30 -1.42
CA VAL A 112 4.42 -5.93 -2.49
C VAL A 112 4.18 -7.15 -3.36
N ASP A 113 2.91 -7.48 -3.59
CA ASP A 113 2.48 -8.60 -4.45
C ASP A 113 1.54 -8.08 -5.55
N PHE A 114 1.63 -8.66 -6.75
CA PHE A 114 0.81 -8.28 -7.90
C PHE A 114 0.02 -9.49 -8.37
N ARG A 115 -1.30 -9.41 -8.32
CA ARG A 115 -2.16 -10.52 -8.74
C ARG A 115 -3.12 -10.12 -9.85
N PRO A 116 -3.23 -10.91 -10.93
CA PRO A 116 -4.33 -10.79 -11.86
C PRO A 116 -5.66 -11.00 -11.14
N THR A 117 -6.68 -10.20 -11.45
CA THR A 117 -8.04 -10.55 -11.06
C THR A 117 -8.40 -11.88 -11.73
N PRO A 118 -8.95 -12.87 -11.00
CA PRO A 118 -9.40 -14.12 -11.62
C PRO A 118 -10.41 -13.81 -12.73
N PRO A 119 -10.42 -14.56 -13.86
CA PRO A 119 -11.55 -14.50 -14.78
C PRO A 119 -12.82 -14.90 -14.02
N GLU A 120 -13.89 -14.10 -14.20
CA GLU A 120 -15.23 -14.41 -13.68
C GLU A 120 -15.77 -15.75 -14.18
#